data_AF-A0A851AC38-F1
#
_entry.id   AF-A0A851AC38-F1
#
_cell.length_a   1.000
_cell.length_b   1.000
_cell.length_c   1.000
_cell.angle_alpha   90.00
_cell.angle_beta   90.00
_cell.angle_gamma   90.00
#
_symmetry.space_group_name_H-M   'P 1'
#
loop_
_entity.id
_entity.type
_entity.pdbx_description
1 polymer ?
#
loop_
_entity_poly.entity_id
_entity_poly.type
_entity_poly.pdbx_seq_one_letter_code
_entity_poly.pdbx_strand_id
1 'polypeptide(L)'
;MTKGGMESVEVFTSEGKGRGLKAQKEFLPGDVIFAEPAYAAVVFDSLTHVICHTCFKRQERLHRCGQCKFAYYCDRTCQRAAWLNHKNECSAIKKHGKAPTENIRLAARIMWKIEREGSGLAEGCLVSIDDLQNHVDSFDEEEKKELRADVESFLEFWPPQSQQFGMQYISHIFGVISCNGFTLSDQRGLQAVGVGIFPNLCQANHDCWPNCTVIFNNGNHEAVRSMFHTQMRIELRALSKISPGDELTVSYVDFLNVSEERRKQLKKQYYFDCSCEHCKKQIKDDLMLVVKEGEGKPSAETVKEVVQFSKDTLEKINKARMEGLYHEVVKLCRDCLKKQEPVLGDTNIYLLRILSIASEVLSYLQMFEEAADYAKRMVDGYLKIYHPNNAQLGMAVMRAGVTHWHAGLIEAGHGLICKAYAILLITHGPSHPITKDLEVMRVQTEMELRMFQQNEFMYYKMREAALKNQKIQVMPEPSNETSPSLFHKKE
;
A
#
# COMPACT_ATOMS: atom_id res chain seq x y z
N MET A 1 22.04 5.09 -12.07
CA MET A 1 21.21 4.04 -12.69
C MET A 1 20.26 4.69 -13.66
N THR A 2 20.27 4.26 -14.92
CA THR A 2 19.24 4.63 -15.91
C THR A 2 17.95 3.88 -15.59
N LYS A 3 16.80 4.45 -15.96
CA LYS A 3 15.49 3.82 -15.80
C LYS A 3 15.42 2.52 -16.62
N GLY A 4 14.96 1.43 -16.03
CA GLY A 4 14.88 0.13 -16.72
C GLY A 4 16.23 -0.59 -16.89
N GLY A 5 17.32 -0.08 -16.31
CA GLY A 5 18.58 -0.81 -16.23
C GLY A 5 18.45 -1.98 -15.25
N MET A 6 18.36 -3.19 -15.78
CA MET A 6 18.23 -4.44 -15.01
C MET A 6 19.57 -5.14 -14.80
N GLU A 7 20.70 -4.45 -15.04
CA GLU A 7 22.07 -5.00 -14.96
C GLU A 7 22.44 -5.52 -13.55
N SER A 8 21.71 -5.10 -12.53
CA SER A 8 21.97 -5.41 -11.14
C SER A 8 21.22 -6.66 -10.63
N VAL A 9 20.36 -7.25 -11.48
CA VAL A 9 19.53 -8.41 -11.17
C VAL A 9 19.51 -9.40 -12.34
N GLU A 10 19.20 -10.66 -12.07
CA GLU A 10 18.89 -11.64 -13.11
C GLU A 10 17.66 -12.46 -12.74
N VAL A 11 16.92 -12.90 -13.77
CA VAL A 11 15.89 -13.92 -13.60
C VAL A 11 16.57 -15.28 -13.49
N PHE A 12 16.13 -16.09 -12.53
CA PHE A 12 16.62 -17.46 -12.36
C PHE A 12 15.47 -18.40 -12.00
N THR A 13 15.70 -19.71 -12.08
CA THR A 13 14.75 -20.72 -11.60
C THR A 13 15.00 -20.99 -10.12
N SER A 14 14.02 -20.66 -9.29
CA SER A 14 14.03 -20.86 -7.84
C SER A 14 13.32 -22.19 -7.52
N GLU A 15 14.00 -23.04 -6.74
CA GLU A 15 13.53 -24.39 -6.42
C GLU A 15 12.15 -24.35 -5.73
N GLY A 16 11.15 -24.98 -6.36
CA GLY A 16 9.78 -25.02 -5.84
C GLY A 16 9.01 -23.70 -5.89
N LYS A 17 9.57 -22.62 -6.44
CA LYS A 17 8.92 -21.30 -6.57
C LYS A 17 8.75 -20.83 -8.02
N GLY A 18 9.28 -21.57 -8.99
CA GLY A 18 9.24 -21.17 -10.40
C GLY A 18 10.37 -20.20 -10.73
N ARG A 19 10.06 -19.07 -11.37
CA ARG A 19 11.07 -18.02 -11.58
C ARG A 19 11.25 -17.17 -10.33
N GLY A 20 12.42 -16.54 -10.20
CA GLY A 20 12.74 -15.57 -9.18
C GLY A 20 13.69 -14.50 -9.71
N LEU A 21 13.94 -13.47 -8.92
CA LEU A 21 15.03 -12.51 -9.15
C LEU A 21 16.16 -12.79 -8.16
N LYS A 22 17.42 -12.75 -8.62
CA LYS A 22 18.59 -12.74 -7.74
C LYS A 22 19.51 -11.56 -8.01
N ALA A 23 20.28 -11.17 -7.00
CA ALA A 23 21.19 -10.04 -7.06
C ALA A 23 22.46 -10.39 -7.85
N GLN A 24 22.92 -9.49 -8.74
CA GLN A 24 24.21 -9.62 -9.44
C GLN A 24 25.38 -8.99 -8.67
N LYS A 25 25.07 -8.19 -7.65
CA LYS A 25 26.03 -7.43 -6.87
C LYS A 25 25.54 -7.28 -5.44
N GLU A 26 26.41 -6.78 -4.58
CA GLU A 26 26.06 -6.43 -3.21
C GLU A 26 25.16 -5.19 -3.17
N PHE A 27 24.18 -5.20 -2.25
CA PHE A 27 23.35 -4.04 -1.90
C PHE A 27 23.35 -3.80 -0.41
N LEU A 28 23.24 -2.53 -0.03
CA LEU A 28 23.10 -2.06 1.35
C LEU A 28 21.66 -1.57 1.61
N PRO A 29 21.23 -1.49 2.89
CA PRO A 29 19.93 -0.96 3.24
C PRO A 29 19.69 0.43 2.64
N GLY A 30 18.59 0.58 1.90
CA GLY A 30 18.19 1.82 1.24
C GLY A 30 18.62 1.94 -0.22
N ASP A 31 19.51 1.06 -0.71
CA ASP A 31 19.87 1.02 -2.12
C ASP A 31 18.65 0.73 -2.99
N VAL A 32 18.54 1.47 -4.09
CA VAL A 32 17.58 1.17 -5.15
C VAL A 32 18.17 0.05 -6.01
N ILE A 33 17.57 -1.14 -5.95
CA ILE A 33 18.01 -2.30 -6.72
C ILE A 33 17.74 -2.04 -8.21
N PHE A 34 16.49 -1.69 -8.53
CA PHE A 34 16.08 -1.16 -9.82
C PHE A 34 14.83 -0.28 -9.67
N ALA A 35 14.51 0.47 -10.73
CA ALA A 35 13.27 1.22 -10.84
C ALA A 35 12.59 0.98 -12.19
N GLU A 36 11.28 0.86 -12.17
CA GLU A 36 10.48 0.39 -13.30
C GLU A 36 9.24 1.28 -13.51
N PRO A 37 9.00 1.79 -14.74
CA PRO A 37 7.71 2.38 -15.07
C PRO A 37 6.61 1.31 -15.14
N ALA A 38 5.36 1.69 -14.86
CA ALA A 38 4.25 0.79 -15.11
C ALA A 38 4.19 0.42 -16.61
N TYR A 39 4.06 -0.87 -16.91
CA TYR A 39 3.76 -1.34 -18.26
C TYR A 39 2.38 -0.82 -18.70
N ALA A 40 1.42 -0.98 -17.81
CA ALA A 40 0.09 -0.37 -17.87
C ALA A 40 -0.40 -0.12 -16.44
N ALA A 41 -1.23 0.91 -16.26
CA ALA A 41 -1.85 1.23 -14.98
C ALA A 41 -3.17 1.97 -15.18
N VAL A 42 -4.08 1.82 -14.22
CA VAL A 42 -5.42 2.42 -14.22
C VAL A 42 -5.84 2.86 -12.81
N VAL A 43 -6.63 3.92 -12.72
CA VAL A 43 -7.27 4.40 -11.48
C VAL A 43 -8.47 3.50 -11.16
N PHE A 44 -8.77 3.26 -9.88
CA PHE A 44 -9.98 2.55 -9.44
C PHE A 44 -11.26 3.32 -9.77
N ASP A 45 -12.34 2.60 -10.09
CA ASP A 45 -13.61 3.17 -10.55
C ASP A 45 -14.18 4.21 -9.56
N SER A 46 -14.11 3.91 -8.26
CA SER A 46 -14.60 4.74 -7.15
C SER A 46 -13.89 6.10 -7.03
N LEU A 47 -12.69 6.25 -7.59
CA LEU A 47 -11.80 7.38 -7.35
C LEU A 47 -11.48 8.22 -8.59
N THR A 48 -12.11 7.89 -9.72
CA THR A 48 -11.85 8.50 -11.04
C THR A 48 -11.91 10.03 -11.05
N HIS A 49 -12.81 10.64 -10.27
CA HIS A 49 -13.04 12.09 -10.25
C HIS A 49 -12.11 12.87 -9.30
N VAL A 50 -11.38 12.19 -8.41
CA VAL A 50 -10.47 12.79 -7.42
C VAL A 50 -9.00 12.41 -7.62
N ILE A 51 -8.71 11.47 -8.51
CA ILE A 51 -7.35 11.00 -8.82
C ILE A 51 -6.97 11.30 -10.27
N CYS A 52 -5.77 11.86 -10.45
CA CYS A 52 -5.19 12.06 -11.77
C CYS A 52 -4.88 10.71 -12.45
N HIS A 53 -5.40 10.49 -13.65
CA HIS A 53 -5.23 9.27 -14.45
C HIS A 53 -3.82 9.09 -15.04
N THR A 54 -2.92 10.04 -14.79
CA THR A 54 -1.53 9.99 -15.26
C THR A 54 -0.56 9.71 -14.14
N CYS A 55 -0.63 10.47 -13.04
CA CYS A 55 0.35 10.43 -11.95
C CYS A 55 -0.21 9.86 -10.65
N PHE A 56 -1.50 9.49 -10.62
CA PHE A 56 -2.17 8.89 -9.45
C PHE A 56 -2.18 9.79 -8.21
N LYS A 57 -1.94 11.10 -8.39
CA LYS A 57 -2.05 12.06 -7.30
C LYS A 57 -3.50 12.45 -7.07
N ARG A 58 -3.88 12.54 -5.80
CA ARG A 58 -5.15 13.11 -5.36
C ARG A 58 -5.10 14.62 -5.41
N GLN A 59 -6.12 15.24 -6.00
CA GLN A 59 -6.29 16.70 -6.03
C GLN A 59 -7.76 17.08 -5.89
N GLU A 60 -8.03 18.23 -5.26
CA GLU A 60 -9.40 18.75 -5.11
C GLU A 60 -10.00 19.21 -6.44
N ARG A 61 -9.16 19.69 -7.36
CA ARG A 61 -9.57 20.24 -8.65
C ARG A 61 -8.78 19.57 -9.77
N LEU A 62 -9.45 18.70 -10.51
CA LEU A 62 -8.90 18.04 -11.69
C LEU A 62 -9.59 18.52 -12.97
N HIS A 63 -8.85 18.48 -14.07
CA HIS A 63 -9.36 18.80 -15.40
C HIS A 63 -9.81 17.53 -16.12
N ARG A 64 -11.11 17.47 -16.44
CA ARG A 64 -11.73 16.36 -17.16
C ARG A 64 -11.41 16.42 -18.66
N CYS A 65 -11.14 15.27 -19.26
CA CYS A 65 -11.05 15.12 -20.71
C CYS A 65 -12.37 15.51 -21.39
N GLY A 66 -12.34 16.50 -22.30
CA GLY A 66 -13.53 16.97 -22.99
C GLY A 66 -14.17 15.95 -23.96
N GLN A 67 -13.42 14.95 -24.40
CA GLN A 67 -13.89 13.98 -25.41
C GLN A 67 -14.62 12.79 -24.78
N CYS A 68 -13.98 12.06 -23.87
CA CYS A 68 -14.59 10.90 -23.22
C CYS A 68 -15.40 11.25 -21.96
N LYS A 69 -15.18 12.44 -21.38
CA LYS A 69 -15.75 12.85 -20.08
C LYS A 69 -15.47 11.88 -18.92
N PHE A 70 -14.49 11.00 -19.08
CA PHE A 70 -14.10 9.99 -18.09
C PHE A 70 -12.78 10.31 -17.42
N ALA A 71 -11.70 10.53 -18.18
CA ALA A 71 -10.37 10.71 -17.59
C ALA A 71 -10.19 12.11 -16.98
N TYR A 72 -9.51 12.17 -15.83
CA TYR A 72 -9.21 13.40 -15.08
C TYR A 72 -7.70 13.58 -14.92
N TYR A 73 -7.23 14.83 -14.99
CA TYR A 73 -5.81 15.17 -14.97
C TYR A 73 -5.52 16.36 -14.06
N CYS A 74 -4.32 16.40 -13.48
CA CYS A 74 -3.86 17.57 -12.72
C CYS A 74 -3.87 18.85 -13.55
N ASP A 75 -3.40 18.74 -14.80
CA ASP A 75 -3.19 19.85 -15.73
C ASP A 75 -3.02 19.34 -17.17
N ARG A 76 -2.72 20.28 -18.09
CA ARG A 76 -2.40 19.96 -19.49
C ARG A 76 -1.12 19.14 -19.64
N THR A 77 -0.22 19.17 -18.66
CA THR A 77 1.02 18.38 -18.68
C THR A 77 0.71 16.90 -18.52
N CYS A 78 -0.07 16.55 -17.48
CA CYS A 78 -0.54 15.18 -17.26
C CYS A 78 -1.42 14.69 -18.43
N GLN A 79 -2.33 15.53 -18.92
CA GLN A 79 -3.18 15.18 -20.07
C GLN A 79 -2.35 14.84 -21.32
N ARG A 80 -1.30 15.62 -21.63
CA ARG A 80 -0.41 15.35 -22.77
C ARG A 80 0.40 14.07 -22.56
N ALA A 81 0.94 13.87 -21.36
CA ALA A 81 1.72 12.68 -21.02
C ALA A 81 0.88 11.39 -21.10
N ALA A 82 -0.41 11.45 -20.73
CA ALA A 82 -1.31 10.31 -20.84
C ALA A 82 -1.72 9.97 -22.27
N TRP A 83 -1.60 10.88 -23.23
CA TRP A 83 -2.24 10.73 -24.55
C TRP A 83 -1.83 9.47 -25.30
N LEU A 84 -0.57 9.04 -25.19
CA LEU A 84 -0.09 7.80 -25.80
C LEU A 84 -0.93 6.59 -25.40
N ASN A 85 -1.29 6.49 -24.12
CA ASN A 85 -2.07 5.37 -23.58
C ASN A 85 -3.59 5.65 -23.57
N HIS A 86 -3.98 6.92 -23.45
CA HIS A 86 -5.37 7.32 -23.35
C HIS A 86 -6.07 7.47 -24.70
N LYS A 87 -5.36 7.71 -25.81
CA LYS A 87 -5.99 7.99 -27.12
C LYS A 87 -7.00 6.90 -27.53
N ASN A 88 -6.59 5.63 -27.47
CA ASN A 88 -7.42 4.49 -27.87
C ASN A 88 -8.58 4.30 -26.89
N GLU A 89 -8.28 4.31 -25.59
CA GLU A 89 -9.26 4.23 -24.51
C GLU A 89 -10.31 5.35 -24.59
N CYS A 90 -9.89 6.58 -24.87
CA CYS A 90 -10.76 7.76 -25.00
C CYS A 90 -11.81 7.56 -26.09
N SER A 91 -11.39 7.07 -27.27
CA SER A 91 -12.31 6.78 -28.37
C SER A 91 -13.20 5.58 -28.06
N ALA A 92 -12.65 4.54 -27.43
CA ALA A 92 -13.40 3.34 -27.06
C ALA A 92 -14.51 3.65 -26.05
N ILE A 93 -14.19 4.39 -24.97
CA ILE A 93 -15.16 4.84 -23.97
C ILE A 93 -16.23 5.72 -24.62
N LYS A 94 -15.85 6.66 -25.50
CA LYS A 94 -16.82 7.52 -26.19
C LYS A 94 -17.78 6.71 -27.08
N LYS A 95 -17.29 5.68 -27.76
CA LYS A 95 -18.09 4.82 -28.64
C LYS A 95 -18.97 3.85 -27.85
N HIS A 96 -18.44 3.27 -26.77
CA HIS A 96 -19.16 2.36 -25.88
C HIS A 96 -20.18 3.10 -24.98
N GLY A 97 -20.00 4.41 -24.77
CA GLY A 97 -20.93 5.28 -24.04
C GLY A 97 -20.68 5.33 -22.53
N LYS A 98 -19.94 4.37 -21.98
CA LYS A 98 -19.50 4.33 -20.57
C LYS A 98 -18.08 3.77 -20.46
N ALA A 99 -17.41 4.05 -19.35
CA ALA A 99 -16.17 3.37 -19.03
C ALA A 99 -16.48 1.97 -18.46
N PRO A 100 -15.75 0.92 -18.88
CA PRO A 100 -15.84 -0.39 -18.24
C PRO A 100 -15.02 -0.40 -16.94
N THR A 101 -15.06 -1.53 -16.23
CA THR A 101 -14.36 -1.73 -14.95
C THR A 101 -12.85 -1.51 -15.06
N GLU A 102 -12.18 -1.27 -13.93
CA GLU A 102 -10.72 -1.13 -13.90
C GLU A 102 -9.97 -2.31 -14.52
N ASN A 103 -10.43 -3.56 -14.30
CA ASN A 103 -9.79 -4.76 -14.84
C ASN A 103 -9.87 -4.77 -16.38
N ILE A 104 -11.03 -4.45 -16.95
CA ILE A 104 -11.23 -4.36 -18.40
C ILE A 104 -10.38 -3.22 -18.99
N ARG A 105 -10.34 -2.05 -18.32
CA ARG A 105 -9.50 -0.92 -18.75
C ARG A 105 -8.02 -1.27 -18.72
N LEU A 106 -7.56 -1.99 -17.70
CA LEU A 106 -6.17 -2.42 -17.58
C LEU A 106 -5.81 -3.44 -18.67
N ALA A 107 -6.65 -4.45 -18.89
CA ALA A 107 -6.48 -5.43 -19.96
C ALA A 107 -6.41 -4.76 -21.33
N ALA A 108 -7.31 -3.79 -21.59
CA ALA A 108 -7.31 -3.02 -22.83
C ALA A 108 -6.03 -2.20 -23.02
N ARG A 109 -5.53 -1.54 -21.97
CA ARG A 109 -4.26 -0.80 -22.01
C ARG A 109 -3.06 -1.71 -22.27
N ILE A 110 -3.06 -2.92 -21.70
CA ILE A 110 -2.04 -3.94 -21.97
C ILE A 110 -2.08 -4.34 -23.44
N MET A 111 -3.23 -4.75 -23.96
CA MET A 111 -3.37 -5.21 -25.34
C MET A 111 -3.11 -4.12 -26.38
N TRP A 112 -3.52 -2.86 -26.15
CA TRP A 112 -3.16 -1.75 -27.04
C TRP A 112 -1.65 -1.44 -27.02
N LYS A 113 -0.97 -1.71 -25.90
CA LYS A 113 0.50 -1.57 -25.84
C LYS A 113 1.17 -2.69 -26.64
N ILE A 114 0.70 -3.93 -26.53
CA ILE A 114 1.18 -5.08 -27.31
C ILE A 114 0.97 -4.85 -28.81
N GLU A 115 -0.23 -4.41 -29.22
CA GLU A 115 -0.52 -4.06 -30.62
C GLU A 115 0.43 -2.98 -31.15
N ARG A 116 0.66 -1.92 -30.36
CA ARG A 116 1.52 -0.80 -30.76
C ARG A 116 2.99 -1.19 -30.88
N GLU A 117 3.47 -2.07 -30.00
CA GLU A 117 4.89 -2.47 -29.91
C GLU A 117 5.18 -3.75 -30.72
N GLY A 118 4.15 -4.47 -31.16
CA GLY A 118 4.25 -5.75 -31.88
C GLY A 118 4.74 -6.92 -31.02
N SER A 119 4.90 -6.70 -29.71
CA SER A 119 5.40 -7.68 -28.74
C SER A 119 4.93 -7.32 -27.34
N GLY A 120 4.78 -8.33 -26.46
CA GLY A 120 4.58 -8.13 -25.03
C GLY A 120 5.87 -7.85 -24.25
N LEU A 121 7.03 -8.00 -24.89
CA LEU A 121 8.33 -7.66 -24.32
C LEU A 121 8.66 -6.18 -24.58
N ALA A 122 8.47 -5.34 -23.57
CA ALA A 122 8.86 -3.94 -23.64
C ALA A 122 10.37 -3.76 -23.40
N GLU A 123 10.95 -2.69 -23.95
CA GLU A 123 12.35 -2.32 -23.71
C GLU A 123 12.63 -2.18 -22.19
N GLY A 124 13.70 -2.81 -21.72
CA GLY A 124 14.07 -2.86 -20.30
C GLY A 124 13.30 -3.88 -19.46
N CYS A 125 12.44 -4.72 -20.06
CA CYS A 125 11.82 -5.87 -19.38
C CYS A 125 12.65 -7.14 -19.57
N LEU A 126 12.81 -7.90 -18.48
CA LEU A 126 13.46 -9.20 -18.45
C LEU A 126 12.55 -10.32 -18.98
N VAL A 127 11.24 -10.09 -18.98
CA VAL A 127 10.19 -11.08 -19.29
C VAL A 127 9.06 -10.37 -20.04
N SER A 128 8.44 -11.05 -21.01
CA SER A 128 7.23 -10.55 -21.69
C SER A 128 6.06 -10.51 -20.72
N ILE A 129 5.13 -9.58 -20.89
CA ILE A 129 3.87 -9.61 -20.12
C ILE A 129 3.09 -10.91 -20.35
N ASP A 130 3.23 -11.50 -21.54
CA ASP A 130 2.65 -12.81 -21.91
C ASP A 130 3.19 -13.95 -21.06
N ASP A 131 4.43 -13.83 -20.60
CA ASP A 131 5.10 -14.90 -19.87
C ASP A 131 4.90 -14.75 -18.36
N LEU A 132 4.21 -13.72 -17.86
CA LEU A 132 3.94 -13.58 -16.42
C LEU A 132 3.05 -14.74 -15.93
N GLN A 133 3.24 -15.10 -14.65
CA GLN A 133 2.47 -16.19 -14.06
C GLN A 133 0.98 -15.86 -14.06
N ASN A 134 0.17 -16.79 -14.51
CA ASN A 134 -1.27 -16.77 -14.28
C ASN A 134 -1.68 -18.09 -13.60
N HIS A 135 -2.80 -18.07 -12.89
CA HIS A 135 -3.34 -19.25 -12.21
C HIS A 135 -4.76 -19.55 -12.66
N VAL A 136 -5.11 -19.22 -13.91
CA VAL A 136 -6.48 -19.42 -14.44
C VAL A 136 -6.92 -20.88 -14.33
N ASP A 137 -6.00 -21.83 -14.52
CA ASP A 137 -6.28 -23.27 -14.37
C ASP A 137 -6.59 -23.69 -12.92
N SER A 138 -6.19 -22.88 -11.94
CA SER A 138 -6.43 -23.09 -10.51
C SER A 138 -7.67 -22.34 -10.00
N PHE A 139 -8.34 -21.56 -10.85
CA PHE A 139 -9.53 -20.81 -10.45
C PHE A 139 -10.67 -21.75 -10.06
N ASP A 140 -11.41 -21.36 -9.02
CA ASP A 140 -12.67 -22.00 -8.68
C ASP A 140 -13.79 -21.64 -9.68
N GLU A 141 -14.97 -22.24 -9.52
CA GLU A 141 -16.07 -22.04 -10.48
C GLU A 141 -16.66 -20.63 -10.45
N GLU A 142 -16.61 -19.92 -9.32
CA GLU A 142 -17.06 -18.54 -9.24
C GLU A 142 -16.02 -17.61 -9.88
N GLU A 143 -14.73 -17.82 -9.63
CA GLU A 143 -13.64 -17.08 -10.27
C GLU A 143 -13.67 -17.26 -11.80
N LYS A 144 -13.90 -18.48 -12.30
CA LYS A 144 -14.06 -18.73 -13.75
C LYS A 144 -15.29 -18.04 -14.32
N LYS A 145 -16.38 -17.94 -13.55
CA LYS A 145 -17.61 -17.27 -13.99
C LYS A 145 -17.41 -15.77 -14.08
N GLU A 146 -16.74 -15.16 -13.11
CA GLU A 146 -16.35 -13.75 -13.13
C GLU A 146 -15.42 -13.46 -14.31
N LEU A 147 -14.40 -14.31 -14.53
CA LEU A 147 -13.50 -14.19 -15.67
C LEU A 147 -14.25 -14.24 -17.01
N ARG A 148 -15.23 -15.14 -17.18
CA ARG A 148 -16.05 -15.18 -18.40
C ARG A 148 -16.83 -13.89 -18.62
N ALA A 149 -17.43 -13.34 -17.55
CA ALA A 149 -18.17 -12.08 -17.64
C ALA A 149 -17.24 -10.90 -18.00
N ASP A 150 -16.03 -10.85 -17.44
CA ASP A 150 -15.02 -9.84 -17.78
C ASP A 150 -14.56 -9.97 -19.25
N VAL A 151 -14.36 -11.19 -19.75
CA VAL A 151 -14.01 -11.44 -21.17
C VAL A 151 -15.13 -11.01 -22.11
N GLU A 152 -16.38 -11.34 -21.80
CA GLU A 152 -17.55 -10.92 -22.59
C GLU A 152 -17.67 -9.39 -22.63
N SER A 153 -17.58 -8.74 -21.47
CA SER A 153 -17.64 -7.27 -21.39
C SER A 153 -16.44 -6.60 -22.07
N PHE A 154 -15.26 -7.22 -22.01
CA PHE A 154 -14.09 -6.76 -22.76
C PHE A 154 -14.34 -6.80 -24.27
N LEU A 155 -14.91 -7.88 -24.80
CA LEU A 155 -15.20 -8.02 -26.24
C LEU A 155 -16.21 -6.97 -26.72
N GLU A 156 -17.19 -6.59 -25.90
CA GLU A 156 -18.12 -5.50 -26.21
C GLU A 156 -17.45 -4.11 -26.22
N PHE A 157 -16.43 -3.92 -25.38
CA PHE A 157 -15.68 -2.68 -25.28
C PHE A 157 -14.57 -2.56 -26.35
N TRP A 158 -13.99 -3.69 -26.76
CA TRP A 158 -12.82 -3.75 -27.63
C TRP A 158 -13.14 -3.24 -29.05
N PRO A 159 -12.39 -2.26 -29.59
CA PRO A 159 -12.72 -1.69 -30.89
C PRO A 159 -12.41 -2.67 -32.05
N PRO A 160 -13.33 -2.88 -33.01
CA PRO A 160 -13.12 -3.80 -34.15
C PRO A 160 -11.93 -3.46 -35.05
N GLN A 161 -11.51 -2.20 -35.07
CA GLN A 161 -10.36 -1.74 -35.85
C GLN A 161 -9.00 -2.01 -35.19
N SER A 162 -8.98 -2.44 -33.92
CA SER A 162 -7.75 -2.82 -33.21
C SER A 162 -7.38 -4.27 -33.59
N GLN A 163 -6.15 -4.68 -33.30
CA GLN A 163 -5.76 -6.10 -33.36
C GLN A 163 -6.75 -6.97 -32.58
N GLN A 164 -7.23 -8.05 -33.20
CA GLN A 164 -8.13 -9.00 -32.56
C GLN A 164 -7.32 -10.09 -31.86
N PHE A 165 -7.69 -10.40 -30.62
CA PHE A 165 -7.05 -11.40 -29.78
C PHE A 165 -8.02 -12.56 -29.53
N GLY A 166 -7.49 -13.78 -29.49
CA GLY A 166 -8.31 -14.97 -29.18
C GLY A 166 -8.79 -14.97 -27.72
N MET A 167 -9.92 -15.61 -27.44
CA MET A 167 -10.51 -15.67 -26.09
C MET A 167 -9.55 -16.28 -25.06
N GLN A 168 -8.75 -17.28 -25.45
CA GLN A 168 -7.75 -17.86 -24.54
C GLN A 168 -6.70 -16.83 -24.12
N TYR A 169 -6.25 -16.00 -25.07
CA TYR A 169 -5.26 -14.98 -24.80
C TYR A 169 -5.83 -13.84 -23.94
N ILE A 170 -7.06 -13.41 -24.20
CA ILE A 170 -7.75 -12.42 -23.37
C ILE A 170 -7.88 -12.94 -21.92
N SER A 171 -8.32 -14.19 -21.76
CA SER A 171 -8.45 -14.85 -20.46
C SER A 171 -7.10 -14.95 -19.73
N HIS A 172 -6.03 -15.26 -20.47
CA HIS A 172 -4.65 -15.25 -19.95
C HIS A 172 -4.25 -13.89 -19.41
N ILE A 173 -4.50 -12.79 -20.13
CA ILE A 173 -4.17 -11.43 -19.67
C ILE A 173 -4.95 -11.05 -18.39
N PHE A 174 -6.22 -11.43 -18.28
CA PHE A 174 -6.97 -11.24 -17.02
C PHE A 174 -6.37 -12.07 -15.87
N GLY A 175 -5.96 -13.31 -16.13
CA GLY A 175 -5.23 -14.13 -15.17
C GLY A 175 -3.91 -13.49 -14.72
N VAL A 176 -3.15 -12.91 -15.65
CA VAL A 176 -1.93 -12.15 -15.35
C VAL A 176 -2.24 -10.95 -14.46
N ILE A 177 -3.30 -10.18 -14.76
CA ILE A 177 -3.71 -9.03 -13.91
C ILE A 177 -4.04 -9.49 -12.49
N SER A 178 -4.81 -10.57 -12.34
CA SER A 178 -5.22 -11.10 -11.03
C SER A 178 -4.03 -11.53 -10.15
N CYS A 179 -3.01 -12.12 -10.76
CA CYS A 179 -1.85 -12.66 -10.04
C CYS A 179 -0.71 -11.64 -9.83
N ASN A 180 -0.64 -10.58 -10.66
CA ASN A 180 0.54 -9.71 -10.74
C ASN A 180 0.21 -8.21 -10.57
N GLY A 181 -1.05 -7.86 -10.34
CA GLY A 181 -1.50 -6.49 -10.12
C GLY A 181 -0.87 -5.88 -8.86
N PHE A 182 -0.19 -4.74 -9.03
CA PHE A 182 0.32 -3.93 -7.92
C PHE A 182 -0.61 -2.76 -7.65
N THR A 183 -1.05 -2.64 -6.40
CA THR A 183 -1.80 -1.48 -5.92
C THR A 183 -0.92 -0.23 -5.94
N LEU A 184 -1.46 0.85 -6.49
CA LEU A 184 -0.85 2.17 -6.53
C LEU A 184 -1.45 3.05 -5.44
N SER A 185 -0.62 3.83 -4.75
CA SER A 185 -1.06 4.75 -3.70
C SER A 185 -1.05 6.20 -4.16
N ASP A 186 -1.83 7.04 -3.49
CA ASP A 186 -1.72 8.48 -3.62
C ASP A 186 -0.35 9.01 -3.13
N GLN A 187 -0.06 10.29 -3.38
CA GLN A 187 1.21 10.90 -3.01
C GLN A 187 1.47 10.96 -1.50
N ARG A 188 0.46 10.71 -0.67
CA ARG A 188 0.55 10.71 0.79
C ARG A 188 0.66 9.28 1.35
N GLY A 189 0.54 8.26 0.51
CA GLY A 189 0.54 6.85 0.91
C GLY A 189 -0.66 6.47 1.77
N LEU A 190 -1.77 7.21 1.66
CA LEU A 190 -2.92 7.07 2.56
C LEU A 190 -4.00 6.15 2.01
N GLN A 191 -4.19 6.14 0.70
CA GLN A 191 -5.23 5.37 0.05
C GLN A 191 -4.68 4.64 -1.17
N ALA A 192 -5.19 3.45 -1.41
CA ALA A 192 -5.06 2.72 -2.66
C ALA A 192 -5.91 3.41 -3.74
N VAL A 193 -5.30 3.82 -4.85
CA VAL A 193 -5.96 4.66 -5.87
C VAL A 193 -6.00 4.04 -7.26
N GLY A 194 -5.33 2.92 -7.46
CA GLY A 194 -5.32 2.23 -8.74
C GLY A 194 -4.51 0.94 -8.70
N VAL A 195 -4.37 0.34 -9.87
CA VAL A 195 -3.62 -0.88 -10.08
C VAL A 195 -2.73 -0.75 -11.32
N GLY A 196 -1.53 -1.32 -11.27
CA GLY A 196 -0.59 -1.36 -12.39
C GLY A 196 0.19 -2.66 -12.47
N ILE A 197 0.77 -2.93 -13.64
CA ILE A 197 1.61 -4.09 -13.91
C ILE A 197 3.06 -3.64 -14.14
N PHE A 198 3.99 -4.35 -13.49
CA PHE A 198 5.42 -4.05 -13.46
C PHE A 198 6.19 -5.35 -13.74
N PRO A 199 6.37 -5.75 -15.01
CA PRO A 199 6.82 -7.10 -15.38
C PRO A 199 8.10 -7.58 -14.70
N ASN A 200 9.08 -6.69 -14.51
CA ASN A 200 10.32 -7.05 -13.82
C ASN A 200 10.07 -7.30 -12.34
N LEU A 201 9.34 -6.40 -11.66
CA LEU A 201 8.97 -6.59 -10.27
C LEU A 201 8.14 -7.86 -10.03
N CYS A 202 7.30 -8.27 -10.98
CA CYS A 202 6.49 -9.49 -10.89
C CYS A 202 7.33 -10.78 -10.80
N GLN A 203 8.64 -10.72 -11.07
CA GLN A 203 9.55 -11.84 -10.89
C GLN A 203 10.07 -11.99 -9.45
N ALA A 204 9.87 -10.99 -8.57
CA ALA A 204 10.32 -11.07 -7.18
C ALA A 204 9.36 -11.94 -6.37
N ASN A 205 9.87 -13.06 -5.83
CA ASN A 205 9.09 -14.02 -5.05
C ASN A 205 8.71 -13.49 -3.67
N HIS A 206 7.73 -14.16 -3.05
CA HIS A 206 7.31 -13.86 -1.69
C HIS A 206 8.27 -14.38 -0.62
N ASP A 207 8.52 -13.56 0.40
CA ASP A 207 8.88 -13.99 1.76
C ASP A 207 8.12 -13.13 2.79
N CYS A 208 7.65 -13.73 3.89
CA CYS A 208 7.01 -13.00 4.98
C CYS A 208 7.99 -12.06 5.70
N TRP A 209 9.29 -12.34 5.63
CA TRP A 209 10.36 -11.50 6.16
C TRP A 209 11.35 -11.13 5.04
N PRO A 210 10.93 -10.24 4.15
CA PRO A 210 11.64 -10.02 2.89
C PRO A 210 12.95 -9.26 3.10
N ASN A 211 13.86 -9.42 2.15
CA ASN A 211 15.06 -8.58 2.06
C ASN A 211 14.86 -7.32 1.21
N CYS A 212 13.72 -7.20 0.51
CA CYS A 212 13.38 -6.02 -0.28
C CYS A 212 12.00 -5.44 0.10
N THR A 213 11.81 -4.17 -0.24
CA THR A 213 10.51 -3.48 -0.20
C THR A 213 10.23 -2.81 -1.53
N VAL A 214 8.95 -2.67 -1.85
CA VAL A 214 8.47 -1.98 -3.05
C VAL A 214 7.92 -0.63 -2.64
N ILE A 215 8.25 0.42 -3.38
CA ILE A 215 7.62 1.73 -3.21
C ILE A 215 7.18 2.32 -4.54
N PHE A 216 5.97 2.84 -4.59
CA PHE A 216 5.46 3.60 -5.73
C PHE A 216 5.74 5.09 -5.54
N ASN A 217 6.48 5.67 -6.48
CA ASN A 217 6.73 7.11 -6.51
C ASN A 217 5.88 7.74 -7.62
N ASN A 218 4.97 8.64 -7.27
CA ASN A 218 4.08 9.34 -8.22
C ASN A 218 4.84 10.31 -9.17
N GLY A 219 6.12 10.58 -8.91
CA GLY A 219 6.90 11.58 -9.62
C GLY A 219 6.54 13.02 -9.24
N ASN A 220 7.28 13.98 -9.79
CA ASN A 220 6.97 15.41 -9.65
C ASN A 220 7.30 16.16 -10.95
N HIS A 221 6.27 16.68 -11.63
CA HIS A 221 6.42 17.42 -12.89
C HIS A 221 6.85 18.89 -12.72
N GLU A 222 6.93 19.41 -11.50
CA GLU A 222 7.45 20.77 -11.22
C GLU A 222 8.98 20.85 -11.36
N ALA A 223 9.67 19.72 -11.23
CA ALA A 223 11.11 19.63 -11.44
C ALA A 223 11.42 19.24 -12.89
N VAL A 224 12.57 19.73 -13.40
CA VAL A 224 13.02 19.59 -14.80
C VAL A 224 12.74 18.18 -15.34
N ARG A 225 12.05 18.10 -16.50
CA ARG A 225 11.48 16.88 -17.12
C ARG A 225 12.45 15.71 -17.31
N SER A 226 13.76 15.91 -17.16
CA SER A 226 14.83 14.95 -17.41
C SER A 226 15.44 14.29 -16.17
N MET A 227 15.09 14.70 -14.94
CA MET A 227 15.69 14.10 -13.75
C MET A 227 15.04 12.75 -13.40
N PHE A 228 15.84 11.72 -13.12
CA PHE A 228 15.38 10.39 -12.71
C PHE A 228 14.33 10.42 -11.58
N HIS A 229 14.47 11.38 -10.64
CA HIS A 229 13.58 11.54 -9.49
C HIS A 229 12.20 12.14 -9.79
N THR A 230 11.95 12.64 -11.00
CA THR A 230 10.68 13.34 -11.35
C THR A 230 9.65 12.44 -12.01
N GLN A 231 10.02 11.21 -12.37
CA GLN A 231 9.15 10.30 -13.11
C GLN A 231 8.38 9.36 -12.21
N MET A 232 7.13 9.08 -12.59
CA MET A 232 6.33 8.03 -11.98
C MET A 232 6.96 6.65 -12.24
N ARG A 233 7.16 5.87 -11.17
CA ARG A 233 7.81 4.56 -11.20
C ARG A 233 7.58 3.78 -9.91
N ILE A 234 7.73 2.46 -9.97
CA ILE A 234 8.01 1.65 -8.80
C ILE A 234 9.53 1.62 -8.55
N GLU A 235 9.94 1.44 -7.31
CA GLU A 235 11.32 1.15 -6.94
C GLU A 235 11.36 -0.10 -6.05
N LEU A 236 12.26 -1.04 -6.37
CA LEU A 236 12.61 -2.13 -5.48
C LEU A 236 13.83 -1.71 -4.66
N ARG A 237 13.73 -1.73 -3.34
CA ARG A 237 14.77 -1.24 -2.42
C ARG A 237 15.18 -2.31 -1.43
N ALA A 238 16.48 -2.38 -1.14
CA ALA A 238 17.01 -3.31 -0.15
C ALA A 238 16.66 -2.87 1.29
N LEU A 239 16.14 -3.79 2.09
CA LEU A 239 15.83 -3.59 3.52
C LEU A 239 16.99 -3.94 4.44
N SER A 240 17.88 -4.80 3.97
CA SER A 240 19.05 -5.33 4.65
C SER A 240 20.23 -5.42 3.67
N LYS A 241 21.40 -5.86 4.13
CA LYS A 241 22.49 -6.22 3.24
C LYS A 241 22.09 -7.44 2.40
N ILE A 242 22.32 -7.38 1.09
CA ILE A 242 22.05 -8.47 0.13
C ILE A 242 23.35 -8.80 -0.60
N SER A 243 23.73 -10.07 -0.66
CA SER A 243 24.95 -10.53 -1.32
C SER A 243 24.67 -10.92 -2.78
N PRO A 244 25.68 -10.89 -3.66
CA PRO A 244 25.54 -11.44 -5.01
C PRO A 244 25.08 -12.91 -4.95
N GLY A 245 24.08 -13.26 -5.76
CA GLY A 245 23.46 -14.58 -5.80
C GLY A 245 22.25 -14.77 -4.89
N ASP A 246 22.03 -13.89 -3.91
CA ASP A 246 20.86 -13.97 -3.03
C ASP A 246 19.56 -13.73 -3.82
N GLU A 247 18.52 -14.54 -3.53
CA GLU A 247 17.17 -14.31 -4.05
C GLU A 247 16.60 -13.01 -3.47
N LEU A 248 16.04 -12.17 -4.34
CA LEU A 248 15.34 -10.94 -3.98
C LEU A 248 13.87 -11.27 -3.72
N THR A 249 13.41 -11.00 -2.49
CA THR A 249 12.05 -11.30 -2.06
C THR A 249 11.34 -10.08 -1.52
N VAL A 250 10.02 -10.04 -1.69
CA VAL A 250 9.12 -9.00 -1.16
C VAL A 250 7.97 -9.65 -0.39
N SER A 251 7.26 -8.92 0.47
CA SER A 251 6.05 -9.44 1.11
C SER A 251 4.81 -9.10 0.29
N TYR A 252 3.99 -10.10 -0.03
CA TYR A 252 2.72 -9.90 -0.76
C TYR A 252 1.55 -9.63 0.19
N VAL A 253 1.71 -9.99 1.46
CA VAL A 253 0.71 -9.79 2.52
C VAL A 253 1.32 -9.03 3.69
N ASP A 254 0.48 -8.45 4.54
CA ASP A 254 0.94 -7.85 5.78
C ASP A 254 1.50 -8.93 6.74
N PHE A 255 2.65 -8.64 7.34
CA PHE A 255 3.27 -9.49 8.34
C PHE A 255 2.48 -9.55 9.66
N LEU A 256 1.63 -8.57 9.98
CA LEU A 256 0.84 -8.50 11.22
C LEU A 256 -0.37 -9.45 11.25
N ASN A 257 -0.07 -10.73 11.05
CA ASN A 257 -0.95 -11.88 11.13
C ASN A 257 -0.11 -13.09 11.53
N VAL A 258 -0.69 -14.08 12.21
CA VAL A 258 0.00 -15.36 12.49
C VAL A 258 0.30 -16.12 11.20
N SER A 259 1.30 -17.00 11.24
CA SER A 259 1.77 -17.74 10.07
C SER A 259 0.67 -18.51 9.32
N GLU A 260 -0.27 -19.12 10.04
CA GLU A 260 -1.42 -19.82 9.46
C GLU A 260 -2.30 -18.89 8.62
N GLU A 261 -2.62 -17.70 9.15
CA GLU A 261 -3.47 -16.73 8.47
C GLU A 261 -2.74 -16.11 7.26
N ARG A 262 -1.43 -15.84 7.37
CA ARG A 262 -0.61 -15.41 6.22
C ARG A 262 -0.62 -16.48 5.12
N ARG A 263 -0.42 -17.76 5.46
CA ARG A 263 -0.48 -18.87 4.49
C ARG A 263 -1.86 -18.99 3.84
N LYS A 264 -2.94 -18.83 4.61
CA LYS A 264 -4.31 -18.86 4.09
C LYS A 264 -4.55 -17.74 3.07
N GLN A 265 -4.09 -16.53 3.36
CA GLN A 265 -4.19 -15.39 2.44
C GLN A 265 -3.38 -15.63 1.16
N LEU A 266 -2.13 -16.10 1.31
CA LEU A 266 -1.25 -16.39 0.17
C LEU A 266 -1.78 -17.52 -0.71
N LYS A 267 -2.30 -18.60 -0.10
CA LYS A 267 -2.89 -19.72 -0.83
C LYS A 267 -4.13 -19.31 -1.59
N LYS A 268 -4.97 -18.48 -0.98
CA LYS A 268 -6.20 -17.98 -1.61
C LYS A 268 -5.90 -17.06 -2.79
N GLN A 269 -4.96 -16.13 -2.66
CA GLN A 269 -4.71 -15.09 -3.67
C GLN A 269 -3.66 -15.49 -4.71
N TYR A 270 -2.67 -16.28 -4.32
CA TYR A 270 -1.47 -16.59 -5.13
C TYR A 270 -1.23 -18.09 -5.30
N TYR A 271 -2.15 -18.94 -4.83
CA TYR A 271 -2.16 -20.40 -5.10
C TYR A 271 -0.89 -21.15 -4.66
N PHE A 272 -0.20 -20.69 -3.62
CA PHE A 272 0.97 -21.38 -3.07
C PHE A 272 0.97 -21.43 -1.54
N ASP A 273 1.66 -22.44 -0.98
CA ASP A 273 1.87 -22.60 0.46
C ASP A 273 3.24 -22.02 0.86
N CYS A 274 3.26 -20.92 1.62
CA CYS A 274 4.50 -20.23 2.00
C CYS A 274 5.38 -21.10 2.92
N SER A 275 6.64 -21.27 2.50
CA SER A 275 7.63 -22.13 3.14
C SER A 275 8.84 -21.37 3.70
N CYS A 276 8.73 -20.04 3.86
CA CYS A 276 9.76 -19.22 4.48
C CYS A 276 10.03 -19.61 5.94
N GLU A 277 11.15 -19.16 6.48
CA GLU A 277 11.56 -19.48 7.86
C GLU A 277 10.50 -19.07 8.89
N HIS A 278 9.92 -17.87 8.73
CA HIS A 278 8.90 -17.34 9.65
C HIS A 278 7.62 -18.17 9.66
N CYS A 279 7.22 -18.73 8.52
CA CYS A 279 6.05 -19.61 8.44
C CYS A 279 6.36 -21.05 8.87
N LYS A 280 7.57 -21.56 8.60
CA LYS A 280 7.97 -22.92 9.01
C LYS A 280 8.15 -23.03 10.53
N LYS A 281 8.81 -22.04 11.14
CA LYS A 281 9.13 -22.01 12.57
C LYS A 281 8.10 -21.22 13.41
N GLN A 282 7.04 -20.69 12.79
CA GLN A 282 6.01 -19.87 13.44
C GLN A 282 6.60 -18.68 14.22
N ILE A 283 7.67 -18.07 13.68
CA ILE A 283 8.39 -16.99 14.35
C ILE A 283 7.44 -15.80 14.53
N LYS A 284 7.39 -15.27 15.75
CA LYS A 284 6.51 -14.18 16.22
C LYS A 284 5.05 -14.56 16.48
N ASP A 285 4.59 -15.77 16.17
CA ASP A 285 3.19 -16.15 16.40
C ASP A 285 2.84 -16.12 17.90
N ASP A 286 3.79 -16.52 18.75
CA ASP A 286 3.73 -16.42 20.21
C ASP A 286 3.60 -14.97 20.70
N LEU A 287 4.39 -14.05 20.15
CA LEU A 287 4.31 -12.63 20.45
C LEU A 287 2.99 -12.04 19.96
N MET A 288 2.51 -12.45 18.79
CA MET A 288 1.26 -11.98 18.19
C MET A 288 0.01 -12.49 18.90
N LEU A 289 0.08 -13.61 19.61
CA LEU A 289 -1.01 -14.20 20.38
C LEU A 289 -0.78 -14.12 21.89
N VAL A 290 0.16 -13.29 22.33
CA VAL A 290 0.55 -13.18 23.75
C VAL A 290 -0.66 -12.85 24.62
N VAL A 291 -0.69 -13.45 25.81
CA VAL A 291 -1.69 -13.21 26.87
C VAL A 291 -0.99 -12.70 28.12
N LYS A 292 -1.71 -12.06 29.04
CA LYS A 292 -1.12 -11.63 30.30
C LYS A 292 -0.69 -12.81 31.16
N GLU A 293 0.49 -12.69 31.76
CA GLU A 293 1.06 -13.64 32.71
C GLU A 293 1.03 -13.07 34.14
N GLY A 294 1.04 -13.95 35.15
CA GLY A 294 1.05 -13.57 36.57
C GLY A 294 -0.13 -14.12 37.37
N GLU A 295 -0.32 -13.60 38.60
CA GLU A 295 -1.50 -13.89 39.41
C GLU A 295 -2.76 -13.40 38.67
N GLY A 296 -3.69 -14.31 38.38
CA GLY A 296 -4.87 -14.02 37.54
C GLY A 296 -4.70 -14.31 36.05
N LYS A 297 -3.74 -15.16 35.65
CA LYS A 297 -3.60 -15.65 34.26
C LYS A 297 -4.97 -16.08 33.68
N PRO A 298 -5.38 -15.55 32.52
CA PRO A 298 -6.66 -15.87 31.95
C PRO A 298 -6.73 -17.34 31.51
N SER A 299 -7.90 -17.96 31.67
CA SER A 299 -8.11 -19.32 31.18
C SER A 299 -8.12 -19.36 29.65
N ALA A 300 -7.84 -20.52 29.06
CA ALA A 300 -7.90 -20.69 27.61
C ALA A 300 -9.29 -20.38 27.02
N GLU A 301 -10.35 -20.61 27.80
CA GLU A 301 -11.72 -20.27 27.43
C GLU A 301 -11.93 -18.76 27.42
N THR A 302 -11.50 -18.05 28.46
CA THR A 302 -11.56 -16.58 28.51
C THR A 302 -10.78 -15.94 27.36
N VAL A 303 -9.60 -16.48 27.03
CA VAL A 303 -8.82 -16.00 25.87
C VAL A 303 -9.58 -16.19 24.57
N LYS A 304 -10.19 -17.36 24.35
CA LYS A 304 -11.01 -17.63 23.14
C LYS A 304 -12.21 -16.69 23.05
N GLU A 305 -12.92 -16.46 24.16
CA GLU A 305 -14.06 -15.55 24.24
C GLU A 305 -13.65 -14.11 23.90
N VAL A 306 -12.55 -13.61 24.47
CA VAL A 306 -12.05 -12.26 24.21
C VAL A 306 -11.58 -12.11 22.76
N VAL A 307 -10.90 -13.12 22.21
CA VAL A 307 -10.50 -13.11 20.80
C VAL A 307 -11.71 -13.10 19.87
N GLN A 308 -12.73 -13.93 20.15
CA GLN A 308 -13.95 -13.94 19.35
C GLN A 308 -14.69 -12.60 19.44
N PHE A 309 -14.86 -12.07 20.65
CA PHE A 309 -15.44 -10.75 20.86
C PHE A 309 -14.67 -9.66 20.10
N SER A 310 -13.34 -9.74 20.06
CA SER A 310 -12.50 -8.79 19.31
C SER A 310 -12.77 -8.86 17.81
N LYS A 311 -12.94 -10.05 17.24
CA LYS A 311 -13.29 -10.24 15.82
C LYS A 311 -14.66 -9.66 15.51
N ASP A 312 -15.68 -9.98 16.31
CA ASP A 312 -17.04 -9.47 16.13
C ASP A 312 -17.10 -7.94 16.27
N THR A 313 -16.30 -7.36 17.18
CA THR A 313 -16.21 -5.91 17.33
C THR A 313 -15.50 -5.25 16.15
N LEU A 314 -14.46 -5.87 15.58
CA LEU A 314 -13.80 -5.35 14.38
C LEU A 314 -14.77 -5.26 13.18
N GLU A 315 -15.65 -6.25 12.99
CA GLU A 315 -16.68 -6.20 11.95
C GLU A 315 -17.64 -5.02 12.15
N LYS A 316 -18.10 -4.79 13.39
CA LYS A 316 -18.96 -3.64 13.74
C LYS A 316 -18.26 -2.31 13.55
N ILE A 317 -16.98 -2.23 13.94
CA ILE A 317 -16.14 -1.05 13.74
C ILE A 317 -16.03 -0.71 12.24
N ASN A 318 -15.76 -1.71 11.40
CA ASN A 318 -15.65 -1.52 9.96
C ASN A 318 -16.96 -0.97 9.37
N LYS A 319 -18.11 -1.53 9.77
CA LYS A 319 -19.42 -1.03 9.35
C LYS A 319 -19.66 0.42 9.78
N ALA A 320 -19.47 0.73 11.06
CA ALA A 320 -19.66 2.08 11.58
C ALA A 320 -18.71 3.10 10.91
N ARG A 321 -17.46 2.70 10.60
CA ARG A 321 -16.48 3.54 9.90
C ARG A 321 -16.93 3.85 8.46
N MET A 322 -17.45 2.86 7.73
CA MET A 322 -17.99 3.06 6.37
C MET A 322 -19.19 4.01 6.36
N GLU A 323 -20.00 3.99 7.41
CA GLU A 323 -21.16 4.88 7.59
C GLU A 323 -20.76 6.27 8.14
N GLY A 324 -19.48 6.52 8.43
CA GLY A 324 -18.98 7.79 8.98
C GLY A 324 -19.35 8.03 10.45
N LEU A 325 -19.72 6.98 11.19
CA LEU A 325 -20.15 7.03 12.60
C LEU A 325 -18.95 7.01 13.55
N TYR A 326 -18.07 8.00 13.44
CA TYR A 326 -16.76 8.00 14.12
C TYR A 326 -16.83 7.94 15.66
N HIS A 327 -17.82 8.60 16.27
CA HIS A 327 -18.01 8.50 17.73
C HIS A 327 -18.43 7.09 18.17
N GLU A 328 -19.20 6.37 17.34
CA GLU A 328 -19.55 4.97 17.60
C GLU A 328 -18.31 4.07 17.46
N VAL A 329 -17.48 4.30 16.45
CA VAL A 329 -16.20 3.58 16.28
C VAL A 329 -15.33 3.72 17.53
N VAL A 330 -15.17 4.94 18.05
CA VAL A 330 -14.40 5.19 19.28
C VAL A 330 -15.01 4.46 20.47
N LYS A 331 -16.34 4.47 20.62
CA LYS A 331 -17.03 3.75 21.69
C LYS A 331 -16.75 2.24 21.61
N LEU A 332 -16.91 1.65 20.43
CA LEU A 332 -16.64 0.23 20.18
C LEU A 332 -15.19 -0.14 20.50
N CYS A 333 -14.23 0.71 20.10
CA CYS A 333 -12.81 0.51 20.41
C CYS A 333 -12.56 0.52 21.92
N ARG A 334 -13.03 1.54 22.64
CA ARG A 334 -12.85 1.65 24.10
C ARG A 334 -13.47 0.46 24.84
N ASP A 335 -14.67 0.05 24.46
CA ASP A 335 -15.34 -1.09 25.09
C ASP A 335 -14.61 -2.41 24.79
N CYS A 336 -13.99 -2.54 23.62
CA CYS A 336 -13.15 -3.68 23.28
C CYS A 336 -11.85 -3.70 24.07
N LEU A 337 -11.12 -2.57 24.12
CA LEU A 337 -9.86 -2.45 24.88
C LEU A 337 -10.08 -2.80 26.35
N LYS A 338 -11.15 -2.32 26.98
CA LYS A 338 -11.50 -2.66 28.37
C LYS A 338 -11.62 -4.17 28.63
N LYS A 339 -12.11 -4.94 27.64
CA LYS A 339 -12.18 -6.41 27.73
C LYS A 339 -10.86 -7.09 27.38
N GLN A 340 -10.08 -6.52 26.48
CA GLN A 340 -8.81 -7.08 26.03
C GLN A 340 -7.69 -6.90 27.06
N GLU A 341 -7.59 -5.73 27.68
CA GLU A 341 -6.45 -5.34 28.55
C GLU A 341 -6.18 -6.25 29.75
N PRO A 342 -7.18 -6.89 30.39
CA PRO A 342 -6.92 -7.87 31.44
C PRO A 342 -6.40 -9.21 30.92
N VAL A 343 -6.59 -9.52 29.63
CA VAL A 343 -6.41 -10.87 29.06
C VAL A 343 -5.26 -10.93 28.07
N LEU A 344 -5.16 -9.97 27.17
CA LEU A 344 -4.18 -9.95 26.07
C LEU A 344 -2.93 -9.16 26.48
N GLY A 345 -1.75 -9.61 26.05
CA GLY A 345 -0.52 -8.84 26.23
C GLY A 345 -0.33 -7.76 25.15
N ASP A 346 0.63 -6.87 25.36
CA ASP A 346 0.78 -5.65 24.56
C ASP A 346 1.15 -5.88 23.08
N THR A 347 1.70 -7.05 22.73
CA THR A 347 2.00 -7.42 21.33
C THR A 347 0.88 -8.22 20.67
N ASN A 348 -0.24 -8.46 21.37
CA ASN A 348 -1.33 -9.23 20.80
C ASN A 348 -1.95 -8.50 19.60
N ILE A 349 -2.07 -9.17 18.46
CA ILE A 349 -2.52 -8.55 17.20
C ILE A 349 -3.94 -7.98 17.29
N TYR A 350 -4.83 -8.57 18.08
CA TYR A 350 -6.19 -8.09 18.23
C TYR A 350 -6.24 -6.79 19.05
N LEU A 351 -5.40 -6.68 20.08
CA LEU A 351 -5.23 -5.45 20.85
C LEU A 351 -4.64 -4.34 19.98
N LEU A 352 -3.56 -4.64 19.26
CA LEU A 352 -2.87 -3.68 18.39
C LEU A 352 -3.76 -3.13 17.27
N ARG A 353 -4.63 -3.97 16.68
CA ARG A 353 -5.61 -3.53 15.68
C ARG A 353 -6.60 -2.51 16.24
N ILE A 354 -7.13 -2.76 17.44
CA ILE A 354 -8.05 -1.81 18.08
C ILE A 354 -7.34 -0.52 18.46
N LEU A 355 -6.11 -0.59 19.00
CA LEU A 355 -5.30 0.60 19.31
C LEU A 355 -5.03 1.45 18.07
N SER A 356 -4.69 0.81 16.94
CA SER A 356 -4.47 1.50 15.65
C SER A 356 -5.72 2.26 15.21
N ILE A 357 -6.87 1.59 15.17
CA ILE A 357 -8.13 2.21 14.72
C ILE A 357 -8.55 3.33 15.69
N ALA A 358 -8.47 3.10 17.00
CA ALA A 358 -8.82 4.11 18.00
C ALA A 358 -7.95 5.36 17.85
N SER A 359 -6.63 5.19 17.69
CA SER A 359 -5.69 6.29 17.52
C SER A 359 -5.97 7.09 16.24
N GLU A 360 -6.24 6.42 15.12
CA GLU A 360 -6.58 7.07 13.84
C GLU A 360 -7.85 7.92 13.96
N VAL A 361 -8.93 7.32 14.47
CA VAL A 361 -10.23 8.00 14.55
C VAL A 361 -10.23 9.11 15.59
N LEU A 362 -9.56 8.94 16.73
CA LEU A 362 -9.41 10.01 17.73
C LEU A 362 -8.57 11.16 17.19
N SER A 363 -7.51 10.88 16.41
CA SER A 363 -6.72 11.92 15.74
C SER A 363 -7.58 12.70 14.74
N TYR A 364 -8.43 12.02 13.97
CA TYR A 364 -9.40 12.66 13.06
C TYR A 364 -10.39 13.56 13.81
N LEU A 365 -10.89 13.10 14.97
CA LEU A 365 -11.76 13.87 15.87
C LEU A 365 -11.00 14.93 16.70
N GLN A 366 -9.70 15.13 16.47
CA GLN A 366 -8.84 16.07 17.18
C GLN A 366 -8.73 15.82 18.69
N MET A 367 -9.00 14.61 19.14
CA MET A 367 -8.82 14.15 20.52
C MET A 367 -7.39 13.64 20.72
N PHE A 368 -6.41 14.52 20.52
CA PHE A 368 -5.00 14.12 20.36
C PHE A 368 -4.36 13.50 21.60
N GLU A 369 -4.75 13.91 22.81
CA GLU A 369 -4.17 13.38 24.05
C GLU A 369 -4.42 11.88 24.21
N GLU A 370 -5.68 11.45 24.08
CA GLU A 370 -6.03 10.02 24.10
C GLU A 370 -5.51 9.28 22.87
N ALA A 371 -5.55 9.92 21.70
CA ALA A 371 -5.01 9.32 20.48
C ALA A 371 -3.52 9.02 20.60
N ALA A 372 -2.75 9.88 21.29
CA ALA A 372 -1.33 9.71 21.51
C ALA A 372 -1.02 8.53 22.44
N ASP A 373 -1.81 8.31 23.50
CA ASP A 373 -1.66 7.14 24.37
C ASP A 373 -1.81 5.83 23.58
N TYR A 374 -2.90 5.68 22.83
CA TYR A 374 -3.11 4.49 22.01
C TYR A 374 -2.06 4.36 20.90
N ALA A 375 -1.63 5.47 20.28
CA ALA A 375 -0.57 5.46 19.27
C ALA A 375 0.75 4.93 19.84
N LYS A 376 1.11 5.36 21.06
CA LYS A 376 2.34 4.93 21.74
C LYS A 376 2.32 3.43 21.99
N ARG A 377 1.25 2.93 22.62
CA ARG A 377 1.07 1.50 22.91
C ARG A 377 1.10 0.65 21.65
N MET A 378 0.45 1.11 20.58
CA MET A 378 0.49 0.45 19.27
C MET A 378 1.92 0.38 18.72
N VAL A 379 2.64 1.50 18.69
CA VAL A 379 4.02 1.56 18.18
C VAL A 379 4.96 0.66 18.99
N ASP A 380 4.84 0.65 20.31
CA ASP A 380 5.65 -0.21 21.18
C ASP A 380 5.47 -1.70 20.87
N GLY A 381 4.24 -2.12 20.54
CA GLY A 381 3.97 -3.47 20.05
C GLY A 381 4.52 -3.73 18.64
N TYR A 382 4.28 -2.80 17.71
CA TYR A 382 4.76 -2.91 16.32
C TYR A 382 6.28 -3.02 16.23
N LEU A 383 7.02 -2.31 17.08
CA LEU A 383 8.48 -2.36 17.14
C LEU A 383 9.03 -3.74 17.55
N LYS A 384 8.23 -4.55 18.25
CA LYS A 384 8.61 -5.91 18.65
C LYS A 384 8.28 -6.95 17.57
N ILE A 385 7.36 -6.62 16.66
CA ILE A 385 6.80 -7.57 15.67
C ILE A 385 7.44 -7.37 14.30
N TYR A 386 7.38 -6.15 13.76
CA TYR A 386 7.79 -5.88 12.39
C TYR A 386 9.31 -5.91 12.19
N HIS A 387 9.73 -6.11 10.94
CA HIS A 387 11.08 -5.81 10.52
C HIS A 387 11.42 -4.34 10.83
N PRO A 388 12.62 -4.02 11.38
CA PRO A 388 12.98 -2.65 11.77
C PRO A 388 12.87 -1.62 10.63
N ASN A 389 13.11 -2.05 9.39
CA ASN A 389 12.97 -1.24 8.19
C ASN A 389 11.66 -1.51 7.42
N ASN A 390 10.61 -2.00 8.07
CA ASN A 390 9.33 -2.23 7.40
C ASN A 390 8.63 -0.88 7.07
N ALA A 391 8.10 -0.73 5.86
CA ALA A 391 7.44 0.51 5.44
C ALA A 391 6.18 0.83 6.26
N GLN A 392 5.37 -0.17 6.61
CA GLN A 392 4.16 0.01 7.45
C GLN A 392 4.53 0.45 8.87
N LEU A 393 5.60 -0.11 9.43
CA LEU A 393 6.15 0.37 10.70
C LEU A 393 6.56 1.84 10.60
N GLY A 394 7.32 2.21 9.56
CA GLY A 394 7.73 3.60 9.34
C GLY A 394 6.54 4.57 9.26
N MET A 395 5.51 4.20 8.50
CA MET A 395 4.29 5.00 8.35
C MET A 395 3.48 5.08 9.66
N ALA A 396 3.38 3.99 10.42
CA ALA A 396 2.70 3.98 11.72
C ALA A 396 3.44 4.85 12.76
N VAL A 397 4.77 4.76 12.81
CA VAL A 397 5.61 5.60 13.69
C VAL A 397 5.51 7.07 13.29
N MET A 398 5.45 7.38 11.99
CA MET A 398 5.22 8.74 11.50
C MET A 398 3.90 9.31 12.02
N ARG A 399 2.79 8.57 11.83
CA ARG A 399 1.46 8.99 12.29
C ARG A 399 1.44 9.18 13.81
N ALA A 400 1.99 8.23 14.57
CA ALA A 400 2.10 8.33 16.01
C ALA A 400 2.88 9.58 16.44
N GLY A 401 4.01 9.88 15.78
CA GLY A 401 4.81 11.07 16.08
C GLY A 401 4.05 12.37 15.82
N VAL A 402 3.30 12.45 14.72
CA VAL A 402 2.43 13.59 14.41
C VAL A 402 1.31 13.73 15.45
N THR A 403 0.66 12.63 15.85
CA THR A 403 -0.38 12.65 16.90
C THR A 403 0.18 13.14 18.23
N HIS A 404 1.36 12.67 18.66
CA HIS A 404 2.02 13.15 19.87
C HIS A 404 2.40 14.63 19.77
N TRP A 405 2.93 15.05 18.62
CA TRP A 405 3.22 16.45 18.36
C TRP A 405 1.98 17.31 18.47
N HIS A 406 0.83 16.90 17.92
CA HIS A 406 -0.45 17.61 18.06
C HIS A 406 -1.02 17.58 19.49
N ALA A 407 -0.75 16.53 20.26
CA ALA A 407 -1.09 16.45 21.69
C ALA A 407 -0.23 17.38 22.57
N GLY A 408 0.80 18.03 22.03
CA GLY A 408 1.72 18.89 22.80
C GLY A 408 2.89 18.13 23.41
N LEU A 409 2.96 16.82 23.22
CA LEU A 409 4.02 15.94 23.71
C LEU A 409 5.24 16.02 22.78
N ILE A 410 5.88 17.19 22.73
CA ILE A 410 6.89 17.52 21.72
C ILE A 410 8.12 16.61 21.75
N GLU A 411 8.61 16.22 22.93
CA GLU A 411 9.76 15.32 23.06
C GLU A 411 9.49 13.94 22.44
N ALA A 412 8.34 13.34 22.80
CA ALA A 412 7.91 12.06 22.24
C ALA A 412 7.59 12.16 20.75
N GLY A 413 6.90 13.23 20.33
CA GLY A 413 6.55 13.48 18.94
C GLY A 413 7.78 13.61 18.05
N HIS A 414 8.76 14.42 18.45
CA HIS A 414 10.01 14.58 17.71
C HIS A 414 10.81 13.27 17.64
N GLY A 415 10.92 12.53 18.74
CA GLY A 415 11.62 11.24 18.77
C GLY A 415 11.02 10.22 17.79
N LEU A 416 9.69 10.12 17.75
CA LEU A 416 8.97 9.26 16.81
C LEU A 416 9.14 9.72 15.36
N ILE A 417 9.03 11.03 15.09
CA ILE A 417 9.25 11.60 13.75
C ILE A 417 10.67 11.30 13.23
N CYS A 418 11.70 11.45 14.06
CA CYS A 418 13.07 11.10 13.71
C CYS A 418 13.23 9.60 13.40
N LYS A 419 12.60 8.73 14.20
CA LYS A 419 12.62 7.29 13.96
C LYS A 419 11.92 6.90 12.66
N ALA A 420 10.75 7.50 12.39
CA ALA A 420 10.04 7.31 11.13
C ALA A 420 10.90 7.77 9.95
N TYR A 421 11.55 8.93 10.06
CA TYR A 421 12.41 9.48 9.01
C TYR A 421 13.55 8.52 8.66
N ALA A 422 14.20 7.91 9.65
CA ALA A 422 15.24 6.90 9.42
C ALA A 422 14.71 5.68 8.64
N ILE A 423 13.53 5.16 8.98
CA ILE A 423 12.91 4.03 8.27
C ILE A 423 12.47 4.42 6.85
N LEU A 424 11.88 5.59 6.68
CA LEU A 424 11.39 6.08 5.38
C LEU A 424 12.54 6.45 4.43
N LEU A 425 13.70 6.85 4.96
CA LEU A 425 14.89 7.07 4.16
C LEU A 425 15.39 5.77 3.50
N ILE A 426 15.20 4.61 4.16
CA ILE A 426 15.51 3.29 3.59
C ILE A 426 14.42 2.85 2.62
N THR A 427 13.17 2.87 3.07
CA THR A 427 12.04 2.25 2.33
C THR A 427 11.54 3.09 1.16
N HIS A 428 11.54 4.41 1.29
CA HIS A 428 11.02 5.35 0.29
C HIS A 428 12.16 6.16 -0.37
N GLY A 429 13.21 6.45 0.39
CA GLY A 429 14.34 7.27 -0.06
C GLY A 429 14.08 8.78 0.02
N PRO A 430 15.13 9.60 -0.14
CA PRO A 430 15.07 11.04 0.11
C PRO A 430 14.24 11.81 -0.93
N SER A 431 14.07 11.26 -2.13
CA SER A 431 13.31 11.92 -3.19
C SER A 431 11.81 11.67 -3.13
N HIS A 432 11.34 10.76 -2.27
CA HIS A 432 9.93 10.41 -2.19
C HIS A 432 9.11 11.53 -1.53
N PRO A 433 7.90 11.86 -2.03
CA PRO A 433 7.06 12.91 -1.45
C PRO A 433 6.87 12.80 0.07
N ILE A 434 6.49 11.61 0.55
CA ILE A 434 6.29 11.34 1.99
C ILE A 434 7.56 11.62 2.81
N THR A 435 8.74 11.20 2.34
CA THR A 435 10.01 11.44 3.04
C THR A 435 10.35 12.92 3.11
N LYS A 436 10.05 13.68 2.05
CA LYS A 436 10.26 15.14 2.03
C LYS A 436 9.33 15.86 2.99
N ASP A 437 8.05 15.51 3.00
CA ASP A 437 7.09 16.08 3.95
C ASP A 437 7.50 15.76 5.39
N LEU A 438 7.97 14.54 5.64
CA LEU A 438 8.48 14.14 6.94
C LEU A 438 9.76 14.87 7.35
N GLU A 439 10.65 15.17 6.40
CA GLU A 439 11.84 15.99 6.67
C GLU A 439 11.47 17.39 7.13
N VAL A 440 10.47 18.01 6.48
CA VAL A 440 9.94 19.32 6.90
C VAL A 440 9.36 19.24 8.31
N MET A 441 8.55 18.22 8.62
CA MET A 441 8.01 18.00 9.97
C MET A 441 9.13 17.77 11.01
N ARG A 442 10.19 17.05 10.65
CA ARG A 442 11.35 16.81 11.52
C ARG A 442 12.06 18.13 11.87
N VAL A 443 12.27 19.01 10.89
CA VAL A 443 12.91 20.32 11.12
C VAL A 443 12.02 21.22 11.99
N GLN A 444 10.70 21.24 11.74
CA GLN A 444 9.76 22.02 12.55
C GLN A 444 9.73 21.56 14.01
N THR A 445 9.59 20.25 14.24
CA THR A 445 9.59 19.70 15.60
C THR A 445 10.92 19.84 16.32
N GLU A 446 12.04 19.84 15.59
CA GLU A 446 13.36 20.14 16.16
C GLU A 446 13.44 21.59 16.69
N MET A 447 12.90 22.56 15.94
CA MET A 447 12.83 23.96 16.39
C MET A 447 11.93 24.11 17.62
N GLU A 448 10.74 23.50 17.60
CA GLU A 448 9.81 23.54 18.74
C GLU A 448 10.39 22.87 19.99
N LEU A 449 11.09 21.74 19.83
CA LEU A 449 11.75 21.05 20.94
C LEU A 449 12.81 21.94 21.59
N ARG A 450 13.61 22.67 20.80
CA ARG A 450 14.60 23.62 21.33
C ARG A 450 13.91 24.75 22.11
N MET A 451 12.78 25.26 21.62
CA MET A 451 12.01 26.29 22.33
C MET A 451 11.45 25.76 23.66
N PHE A 452 10.90 24.54 23.65
CA PHE A 452 10.42 23.85 24.85
C PHE A 452 11.53 23.68 25.89
N GLN A 453 12.72 23.22 25.47
CA GLN A 453 13.88 23.05 26.34
C GLN A 453 14.43 24.37 26.91
N GLN A 454 14.28 25.47 26.19
CA GLN A 454 14.70 26.80 26.66
C GLN A 454 13.72 27.41 27.66
N ASN A 455 12.42 27.31 27.38
CA ASN A 455 11.38 27.89 28.22
C ASN A 455 10.02 27.20 27.96
N GLU A 456 9.74 26.17 28.75
CA GLU A 456 8.53 25.37 28.68
C GLU A 456 7.25 26.22 28.81
N PHE A 457 7.21 27.16 29.74
CA PHE A 457 6.05 28.04 29.95
C PHE A 457 5.74 28.88 28.71
N MET A 458 6.77 29.47 28.10
CA MET A 458 6.61 30.26 26.88
C MET A 458 6.19 29.41 25.69
N TYR A 459 6.71 28.20 25.55
CA TYR A 459 6.29 27.26 24.50
C TYR A 459 4.78 26.98 24.57
N TYR A 460 4.25 26.59 25.74
CA TYR A 460 2.81 26.30 25.86
C TYR A 460 1.95 27.54 25.59
N LYS A 461 2.37 28.72 26.07
CA LYS A 461 1.66 29.98 25.79
C LYS A 461 1.61 30.31 24.29
N MET A 462 2.71 30.12 23.58
CA MET A 462 2.78 30.34 22.13
C MET A 462 1.94 29.33 21.35
N ARG A 463 2.01 28.06 21.75
CA ARG A 463 1.23 26.97 21.15
C ARG A 463 -0.27 27.19 21.29
N GLU A 464 -0.74 27.57 22.48
CA GLU A 464 -2.14 27.87 22.72
C GLU A 464 -2.64 29.03 21.86
N ALA A 465 -1.82 30.08 21.70
CA ALA A 465 -2.13 31.21 20.82
C ALA A 465 -2.18 30.79 19.33
N ALA A 466 -1.30 29.89 18.89
CA ALA A 466 -1.30 29.36 17.53
C ALA A 466 -2.55 28.51 17.23
N LEU A 467 -2.94 27.63 18.16
CA LEU A 467 -4.14 26.79 18.02
C LEU A 467 -5.43 27.61 17.99
N LYS A 468 -5.52 28.71 18.76
CA LYS A 468 -6.67 29.63 18.73
C LYS A 468 -6.81 30.41 17.41
N ASN A 469 -5.72 30.54 16.64
CA ASN A 469 -5.68 31.34 15.41
C ASN A 469 -5.84 30.51 14.12
N GLN A 470 -5.90 29.17 14.18
CA GLN A 470 -6.08 28.34 13.00
C GLN A 470 -7.57 28.15 12.64
N LYS A 471 -7.95 28.46 11.40
CA LYS A 471 -9.20 27.96 10.82
C LYS A 471 -9.04 26.45 10.59
N ILE A 472 -9.84 25.66 11.31
CA ILE A 472 -9.80 24.19 11.27
C ILE A 472 -10.17 23.70 9.86
N GLN A 473 -9.18 23.20 9.11
CA GLN A 473 -9.42 22.38 7.92
C GLN A 473 -9.27 20.91 8.30
N VAL A 474 -10.39 20.20 8.30
CA VAL A 474 -10.45 18.75 8.53
C VAL A 474 -9.77 18.07 7.34
N MET A 475 -8.66 17.36 7.58
CA MET A 475 -8.09 16.48 6.56
C MET A 475 -9.02 15.27 6.41
N PRO A 476 -9.35 14.84 5.19
CA PRO A 476 -10.09 13.60 4.99
C PRO A 476 -9.28 12.41 5.55
N GLU A 477 -9.96 11.55 6.28
CA GLU A 477 -9.40 10.31 6.85
C GLU A 477 -8.86 9.41 5.70
N PRO A 478 -7.72 8.72 5.91
CA PRO A 478 -7.33 7.61 5.05
C PRO A 478 -8.41 6.54 5.12
N SER A 479 -9.09 6.25 4.01
CA SER A 479 -9.87 5.02 3.95
C SER A 479 -8.88 3.85 3.96
N ASN A 480 -8.81 3.14 5.09
CA ASN A 480 -8.42 1.74 5.06
C ASN A 480 -9.55 0.98 4.35
N GLU A 481 -9.64 1.17 3.04
CA GLU A 481 -10.18 0.09 2.23
C GLU A 481 -9.27 -1.10 2.54
N THR A 482 -9.87 -2.13 3.15
CA THR A 482 -9.38 -3.49 2.87
C THR A 482 -9.15 -3.49 1.38
N SER A 483 -7.93 -3.84 0.94
CA SER A 483 -7.69 -4.10 -0.48
C SER A 483 -8.94 -4.80 -0.97
N PRO A 484 -9.68 -4.25 -1.96
CA PRO A 484 -10.69 -5.06 -2.57
C PRO A 484 -9.94 -6.35 -2.90
N SER A 485 -10.44 -7.50 -2.47
CA SER A 485 -10.17 -8.66 -3.31
C SER A 485 -10.51 -8.15 -4.70
N LEU A 486 -9.65 -8.39 -5.69
CA LEU A 486 -9.84 -7.93 -7.08
C LEU A 486 -11.19 -8.36 -7.71
N PHE A 487 -12.04 -8.98 -6.90
CA PHE A 487 -13.38 -9.49 -7.09
C PHE A 487 -14.24 -9.07 -5.89
N HIS A 488 -15.27 -8.26 -6.13
CA HIS A 488 -16.28 -7.95 -5.14
C HIS A 488 -17.03 -9.24 -4.76
N LYS A 489 -16.90 -9.72 -3.51
CA LYS A 489 -17.97 -10.55 -2.94
C LYS A 489 -19.19 -9.66 -2.72
N LYS A 490 -20.20 -9.79 -3.58
CA LYS A 490 -21.53 -9.25 -3.30
C LYS A 490 -22.21 -10.14 -2.26
N GLU A 491 -22.81 -9.47 -1.27
CA GLU A 491 -23.88 -10.01 -0.43
C GLU A 491 -25.09 -10.46 -1.26
#